data_AF-A0A6J1X718-F1
#
_entry.id   AF-A0A6J1X718-F1
#
_cell.length_a   1.000
_cell.length_b   1.000
_cell.length_c   1.000
_cell.angle_alpha   90.00
_cell.angle_beta   90.00
_cell.angle_gamma   90.00
#
_symmetry.space_group_name_H-M   'P 1'
#
loop_
_entity.id
_entity.type
_entity.pdbx_description
1 polymer ?
#
loop_
_entity_poly.entity_id
_entity_poly.type
_entity_poly.pdbx_seq_one_letter_code
_entity_poly.pdbx_strand_id
1 'polypeptide(L)' 'MSLILRIPYNVAVRSFSSTLVRDTKQWRVSQGLPANRNAEGILTDGPDYTFLDGRPTPLLVRI' A
#
# COMPACT_ATOMS: atom_id res chain seq x y z
N MET A 1 -15.98 -21.93 -52.76
CA MET A 1 -16.06 -22.34 -51.34
C MET A 1 -14.73 -22.00 -50.68
N SER A 2 -14.66 -20.90 -49.94
CA SER A 2 -13.42 -20.50 -49.24
C SER A 2 -13.53 -20.92 -47.79
N LEU A 3 -12.65 -21.83 -47.36
CA LEU A 3 -12.50 -22.25 -45.96
C LEU A 3 -11.70 -21.20 -45.19
N ILE A 4 -12.34 -20.51 -44.25
CA ILE A 4 -11.67 -19.61 -43.31
C ILE A 4 -11.05 -20.46 -42.20
N LEU A 5 -9.72 -20.47 -42.11
CA LEU A 5 -8.99 -21.11 -41.02
C LEU A 5 -9.17 -20.28 -39.74
N ARG A 6 -9.94 -20.80 -38.77
CA ARG A 6 -10.03 -20.20 -37.42
C ARG A 6 -8.79 -20.59 -36.62
N ILE A 7 -7.85 -19.66 -36.49
CA ILE A 7 -6.72 -19.79 -35.57
C ILE A 7 -7.23 -19.45 -34.15
N PRO A 8 -7.15 -20.35 -33.16
CA PRO A 8 -7.53 -20.04 -31.80
C PRO A 8 -6.49 -19.10 -31.18
N TYR A 9 -6.90 -17.87 -30.85
CA TYR A 9 -6.10 -16.96 -30.04
C TYR A 9 -6.35 -17.29 -28.57
N ASN A 10 -5.32 -17.69 -27.83
CA ASN A 10 -5.40 -17.81 -26.38
C ASN A 10 -5.38 -16.40 -25.78
N VAL A 11 -6.53 -15.94 -25.28
CA VAL A 11 -6.59 -14.70 -24.49
C VAL A 11 -6.03 -15.00 -23.11
N ALA A 12 -4.82 -14.51 -22.83
CA ALA A 12 -4.27 -14.54 -21.48
C ALA A 12 -5.01 -13.51 -20.62
N VAL A 13 -5.82 -13.98 -19.66
CA VAL A 13 -6.50 -13.14 -18.68
C VAL A 13 -5.72 -13.19 -17.36
N ARG A 14 -5.42 -12.03 -16.77
CA ARG A 14 -4.90 -11.93 -15.39
C ARG A 14 -6.05 -11.60 -14.46
N SER A 15 -6.20 -12.36 -13.39
CA SER A 15 -7.15 -12.06 -12.32
C SER A 15 -6.69 -10.81 -11.55
N PHE A 16 -7.64 -9.93 -11.25
CA PHE A 16 -7.44 -8.79 -10.36
C PHE A 16 -8.17 -9.05 -9.04
N SER A 17 -7.57 -8.62 -7.93
CA SER A 17 -8.20 -8.64 -6.61
C SER A 17 -8.10 -7.25 -5.99
N SER A 18 -9.19 -6.80 -5.38
CA SER A 18 -9.24 -5.57 -4.59
C SER A 18 -9.93 -5.83 -3.28
N THR A 19 -9.41 -5.23 -2.21
CA THR A 19 -10.04 -5.24 -0.88
C THR A 19 -10.54 -3.84 -0.56
N LEU A 20 -11.69 -3.74 0.11
CA LEU A 20 -12.22 -2.46 0.55
C LEU A 20 -11.33 -1.85 1.63
N VAL A 21 -11.12 -0.54 1.57
CA VAL A 21 -10.33 0.19 2.57
C VAL A 21 -10.87 -0.03 3.99
N ARG A 22 -12.19 -0.15 4.15
CA ARG A 22 -12.81 -0.45 5.46
C ARG A 22 -12.32 -1.76 6.06
N ASP A 23 -12.21 -2.81 5.26
CA ASP A 23 -11.84 -4.13 5.75
C ASP A 23 -10.38 -4.13 6.21
N THR A 24 -9.51 -3.34 5.55
CA THR A 24 -8.13 -3.15 6.00
C THR A 24 -8.02 -2.40 7.33
N LYS A 25 -8.92 -1.44 7.61
CA LYS A 25 -8.98 -0.77 8.92
C LYS A 25 -9.40 -1.73 10.03
N GLN A 26 -10.41 -2.55 9.77
CA GLN A 26 -10.89 -3.53 10.75
C GLN A 26 -9.82 -4.58 11.07
N TRP A 27 -9.13 -5.08 10.03
CA TRP A 27 -8.01 -5.99 10.22
C TRP A 27 -6.89 -5.37 11.05
N ARG A 28 -6.54 -4.10 10.81
CA ARG A 28 -5.51 -3.43 11.63
C ARG A 28 -5.87 -3.39 13.11
N VAL A 29 -7.10 -3.01 13.42
CA VAL A 29 -7.59 -3.00 14.81
C VAL A 29 -7.55 -4.42 15.41
N SER A 30 -7.89 -5.45 14.64
CA SER A 30 -7.78 -6.84 15.13
C SER A 30 -6.35 -7.31 15.38
N GLN A 31 -5.36 -6.68 14.74
CA GLN A 31 -3.94 -6.90 14.99
C GLN A 31 -3.36 -6.01 16.10
N GLY A 32 -4.19 -5.23 16.80
CA GLY A 32 -3.70 -4.27 17.82
C GLY A 32 -3.00 -3.05 17.23
N LEU A 33 -3.18 -2.78 15.93
CA LEU A 33 -2.70 -1.58 15.26
C LEU A 33 -3.79 -0.49 15.28
N PRO A 34 -3.43 0.80 15.14
CA PRO A 34 -4.42 1.88 15.10
C PRO A 34 -5.45 1.71 13.96
N ALA A 35 -6.54 2.47 13.96
CA ALA A 35 -7.47 2.49 12.81
C ALA A 35 -7.02 3.47 11.70
N ASN A 36 -6.32 4.55 12.04
CA ASN A 36 -5.64 5.45 11.10
C ASN A 36 -4.16 5.06 11.01
N ARG A 37 -3.60 4.92 9.81
CA ARG A 37 -2.19 4.51 9.64
C ARG A 37 -1.21 5.55 10.19
N ASN A 38 -1.62 6.81 10.16
CA ASN A 38 -0.76 7.95 10.52
C ASN A 38 -1.02 8.44 11.94
N ALA A 39 -1.64 7.62 12.80
CA ALA A 39 -1.94 8.00 14.17
C ALA A 39 -0.70 7.90 15.08
N GLU A 40 0.09 6.84 14.89
CA GLU A 40 1.23 6.47 15.71
C GLU A 40 2.03 5.36 15.00
N GLY A 41 3.23 5.09 15.49
CA GLY A 41 4.15 4.08 14.97
C GLY A 41 5.17 4.65 13.99
N ILE A 42 5.94 3.77 13.35
CA ILE A 42 7.12 4.14 12.55
C ILE A 42 6.86 5.17 11.44
N LEU A 43 5.64 5.21 10.91
CA LEU A 43 5.26 6.15 9.85
C LEU A 43 5.05 7.59 10.36
N THR A 44 4.85 7.77 11.67
CA THR A 44 4.50 9.05 12.29
C THR A 44 5.51 9.48 13.34
N ASP A 45 6.05 8.54 14.10
CA ASP A 45 6.97 8.82 15.21
C ASP A 45 8.43 8.88 14.74
N GLY A 46 8.73 8.30 13.57
CA GLY A 46 10.05 8.36 12.95
C GLY A 46 10.32 9.68 12.25
N PRO A 47 11.60 10.09 12.11
CA PRO A 47 11.95 11.29 11.36
C PRO A 47 11.77 11.05 9.84
N ASP A 48 11.23 12.05 9.13
CA ASP A 48 11.01 11.99 7.67
C ASP A 48 12.32 12.01 6.85
N TYR A 49 13.39 12.54 7.42
CA TYR A 49 14.70 12.64 6.80
C TYR A 49 15.81 12.44 7.84
N THR A 50 17.06 12.41 7.40
CA THR A 50 18.27 12.53 8.23
C THR A 50 19.34 13.28 7.45
N PHE A 51 20.30 13.91 8.14
CA PHE A 51 21.39 14.60 7.46
C PHE A 51 22.43 13.61 6.90
N LEU A 52 23.13 13.99 5.84
CA LEU A 52 24.16 13.13 5.22
C LEU A 52 25.34 12.80 6.15
N ASP A 53 25.58 13.66 7.13
CA ASP A 53 26.60 13.47 8.17
C ASP A 53 26.08 12.64 9.36
N GLY A 54 24.85 12.14 9.30
CA GLY A 54 24.24 11.30 10.32
C GLY A 54 23.73 12.04 11.55
N ARG A 55 23.74 13.39 11.56
CA ARG A 55 23.11 14.15 12.64
C ARG A 55 21.61 13.85 12.70
N PRO A 56 21.02 13.83 13.91
CA PRO A 56 19.60 13.58 14.06
C PRO A 56 18.77 14.74 13.51
N THR A 57 17.57 14.41 13.04
CA THR A 57 16.60 15.38 12.56
C THR A 57 16.05 16.21 13.71
N PRO A 58 15.93 17.54 13.56
CA PRO A 58 15.36 18.39 14.61
C PRO A 58 13.95 17.96 14.99
N LEU A 59 13.59 18.10 16.27
CA LEU A 59 12.27 17.73 16.77
C LEU A 59 11.19 18.55 16.07
N LEU A 60 10.12 17.87 15.64
CA LEU A 60 8.96 18.51 15.07
C LEU A 60 8.26 19.37 16.12
N VAL A 61 8.00 20.64 15.79
CA VAL A 61 7.09 21.48 16.58
C VAL A 61 5.67 21.12 16.17
N ARG A 62 4.89 20.59 17.12
CA ARG A 62 3.44 20.44 16.92
C ARG A 62 2.81 21.83 17.01
N ILE A 63 2.34 22.35 15.88
CA ILE A 63 1.58 23.60 15.75
C ILE A 63 0.11 23.35 16.09
#